data_AF-A0A1H8ATL7-F1
#
_entry.id   AF-A0A1H8ATL7-F1
#
_cell.length_a   1.000
_cell.length_b   1.000
_cell.length_c   1.000
_cell.angle_alpha   90.00
_cell.angle_beta   90.00
_cell.angle_gamma   90.00
#
_symmetry.space_group_name_H-M   'P 1'
#
loop_
_entity.id
_entity.type
_entity.pdbx_description
1 polymer ?
#
loop_
_entity_poly.entity_id
_entity_poly.type
_entity_poly.pdbx_seq_one_letter_code
_entity_poly.pdbx_strand_id
1 'polypeptide(L)'
;MGTLGHKVFENLTEVKTQIEKPETSYNEDKLLLYLKRKSRKSGITIEATCKQTNEGFVVLKGSHIETIDSESIPSGIKDIRKKSQVDVNGILQEDVLFRSPSYAAAFVVGGHANGLTEWKAENGKTLKEIEHIHESTE
;
A
#
# COMPACT_ATOMS: atom_id res chain seq x y z
N MET A 1 48.24 -31.28 -3.40
CA MET A 1 47.63 -31.56 -2.09
C MET A 1 47.36 -30.23 -1.40
N GLY A 2 46.09 -29.93 -1.11
CA GLY A 2 45.67 -28.71 -0.41
C GLY A 2 44.47 -28.04 -1.09
N THR A 3 43.27 -28.50 -0.76
CA THR A 3 41.97 -27.95 -1.13
C THR A 3 41.47 -26.94 -0.07
N LEU A 4 40.37 -26.23 -0.40
CA LEU A 4 39.35 -25.62 0.48
C LEU A 4 39.60 -24.22 1.04
N GLY A 5 38.67 -23.29 0.75
CA GLY A 5 38.65 -21.97 1.38
C GLY A 5 37.53 -21.02 0.95
N HIS A 6 36.27 -21.47 1.03
CA HIS A 6 35.03 -20.69 1.22
C HIS A 6 34.57 -19.63 0.20
N LYS A 7 33.38 -19.93 -0.36
CA LYS A 7 32.39 -18.97 -0.85
C LYS A 7 31.88 -18.07 0.28
N VAL A 8 31.31 -16.95 -0.17
CA VAL A 8 30.12 -16.23 0.30
C VAL A 8 30.20 -15.16 1.41
N PHE A 9 29.90 -13.93 0.95
CA PHE A 9 28.87 -12.98 1.41
C PHE A 9 29.19 -11.97 2.52
N GLU A 10 28.96 -10.71 2.11
CA GLU A 10 28.39 -9.54 2.78
C GLU A 10 29.01 -9.04 4.09
N ASN A 11 29.28 -7.72 4.12
CA ASN A 11 28.68 -6.79 5.08
C ASN A 11 29.09 -5.36 4.68
N LEU A 12 28.22 -4.66 3.96
CA LEU A 12 28.28 -3.19 3.83
C LEU A 12 27.34 -2.60 4.87
N THR A 13 27.91 -2.43 6.05
CA THR A 13 27.25 -1.92 7.25
C THR A 13 27.19 -0.40 7.23
N GLU A 14 25.95 0.08 7.30
CA GLU A 14 25.46 1.26 8.04
C GLU A 14 25.59 2.70 7.50
N VAL A 15 24.40 3.19 7.12
CA VAL A 15 23.68 4.35 7.68
C VAL A 15 24.29 5.74 7.46
N LYS A 16 23.59 6.53 6.62
CA LYS A 16 23.21 7.91 6.91
C LYS A 16 22.03 8.36 6.03
N THR A 17 20.86 8.44 6.68
CA THR A 17 19.89 9.53 6.56
C THR A 17 19.57 10.00 5.14
N GLN A 18 18.63 9.34 4.46
CA GLN A 18 17.68 10.02 3.57
C GLN A 18 16.33 9.35 3.73
N ILE A 19 15.29 10.16 3.69
CA ILE A 19 13.88 9.79 3.75
C ILE A 19 13.62 8.79 2.61
N GLU A 20 13.59 7.50 2.93
CA GLU A 20 13.32 6.44 1.96
C GLU A 20 11.84 6.46 1.56
N LYS A 21 11.49 7.40 0.69
CA LYS A 21 10.52 7.11 -0.37
C LYS A 21 11.08 5.87 -1.07
N PRO A 22 10.37 4.74 -1.18
CA PRO A 22 10.92 3.57 -1.83
C PRO A 22 11.15 3.92 -3.30
N GLU A 23 12.41 4.09 -3.64
CA GLU A 23 12.92 4.15 -4.99
C GLU A 23 12.65 2.78 -5.63
N THR A 24 11.53 2.65 -6.31
CA THR A 24 11.38 1.61 -7.34
C THR A 24 11.32 2.30 -8.69
N SER A 25 12.47 2.81 -9.12
CA SER A 25 12.68 3.11 -10.52
C SER A 25 12.93 1.79 -11.25
N TYR A 26 11.86 1.21 -11.81
CA TYR A 26 11.89 0.35 -12.99
C TYR A 26 10.53 0.50 -13.70
N ASN A 27 10.56 1.24 -14.82
CA ASN A 27 9.61 1.31 -15.95
C ASN A 27 8.79 0.01 -16.10
N GLU A 28 7.50 -0.04 -16.47
CA GLU A 28 6.54 0.90 -17.06
C GLU A 28 5.23 0.89 -16.22
N ASP A 29 4.41 1.95 -16.29
CA ASP A 29 2.99 2.03 -15.82
C ASP A 29 2.66 1.82 -14.33
N LYS A 30 3.55 2.15 -13.40
CA LYS A 30 3.27 2.06 -11.96
C LYS A 30 2.69 3.37 -11.42
N LEU A 31 1.37 3.50 -11.39
CA LEU A 31 0.69 4.64 -10.76
C LEU A 31 0.74 4.53 -9.23
N LEU A 32 1.45 5.45 -8.58
CA LEU A 32 1.45 5.60 -7.13
C LEU A 32 0.23 6.40 -6.67
N LEU A 33 -0.48 5.83 -5.71
CA LEU A 33 -1.71 6.32 -5.14
C LEU A 33 -1.55 6.49 -3.63
N TYR A 34 -2.10 7.55 -3.11
CA TYR A 34 -2.08 7.92 -1.72
C TYR A 34 -3.52 8.04 -1.22
N LEU A 35 -3.78 7.45 -0.05
CA LEU A 35 -5.04 7.60 0.66
C LEU A 35 -4.74 8.25 1.99
N LYS A 36 -5.37 9.39 2.24
CA LYS A 36 -5.30 10.06 3.53
C LYS A 36 -6.71 10.37 4.00
N ARG A 37 -7.09 9.81 5.14
CA ARG A 37 -8.43 10.00 5.72
C ARG A 37 -8.34 10.13 7.22
N LYS A 38 -9.18 10.98 7.80
CA LYS A 38 -9.35 11.00 9.26
C LYS A 38 -10.41 9.98 9.63
N SER A 39 -10.03 8.98 10.42
CA SER A 39 -11.00 8.04 10.94
C SER A 39 -11.81 8.67 12.07
N ARG A 40 -13.13 8.54 12.00
CA ARG A 40 -14.02 8.95 13.09
C ARG A 40 -14.06 7.95 14.24
N LYS A 41 -13.60 6.71 14.01
CA LYS A 41 -13.67 5.62 14.99
C LYS A 41 -12.54 5.73 16.00
N SER A 42 -11.31 5.71 15.51
CA SER A 42 -10.10 5.78 16.31
C SER A 42 -9.63 7.24 16.52
N GLY A 43 -10.19 8.20 15.76
CA GLY A 43 -9.81 9.62 15.85
C GLY A 43 -8.46 9.95 15.20
N ILE A 44 -7.74 8.93 14.75
CA ILE A 44 -6.44 9.02 14.07
C ILE A 44 -6.56 9.36 12.59
N THR A 45 -5.50 9.92 12.04
CA THR A 45 -5.33 10.07 10.59
C THR A 45 -4.68 8.81 10.05
N ILE A 46 -5.42 8.11 9.18
CA ILE A 46 -4.93 6.98 8.41
C ILE A 46 -4.31 7.49 7.11
N GLU A 47 -3.15 6.96 6.79
CA GLU A 47 -2.36 7.32 5.62
C GLU A 47 -1.77 6.06 5.00
N ALA A 48 -2.12 5.76 3.75
CA ALA A 48 -1.63 4.58 3.07
C ALA A 48 -1.12 4.92 1.69
N THR A 49 -0.11 4.15 1.28
CA THR A 49 0.44 4.22 -0.06
C THR A 49 0.09 2.94 -0.80
N CYS A 50 -0.48 3.09 -1.98
CA CYS A 50 -0.87 2.02 -2.87
C CYS A 50 -0.16 2.20 -4.21
N LYS A 51 0.21 1.11 -4.83
CA LYS A 51 0.83 1.07 -6.14
C LYS A 51 -0.07 0.29 -7.08
N GLN A 52 -0.59 0.95 -8.10
CA GLN A 52 -1.29 0.27 -9.18
C GLN A 52 -0.25 -0.41 -10.07
N THR A 53 -0.56 -1.65 -10.41
CA THR A 53 0.21 -2.54 -11.27
C THR A 53 -0.76 -3.23 -12.23
N ASN A 54 -0.27 -3.83 -13.30
CA ASN A 54 -1.12 -4.58 -14.24
C ASN A 54 -1.90 -5.73 -13.58
N GLU A 55 -1.41 -6.28 -12.46
CA GLU A 55 -2.10 -7.36 -11.74
C GLU A 55 -3.13 -6.85 -10.72
N GLY A 56 -3.05 -5.56 -10.35
CA GLY A 56 -3.94 -4.94 -9.38
C GLY A 56 -3.27 -3.85 -8.54
N PHE A 57 -3.69 -3.75 -7.29
CA PHE A 57 -3.36 -2.66 -6.36
C PHE A 57 -2.58 -3.20 -5.18
N VAL A 58 -1.30 -2.86 -5.08
CA VAL A 58 -0.41 -3.27 -3.99
C VAL A 58 -0.37 -2.18 -2.93
N VAL A 59 -0.94 -2.44 -1.75
CA VAL A 59 -0.75 -1.57 -0.58
C VAL A 59 0.63 -1.85 0.00
N LEU A 60 1.46 -0.82 0.07
CA LEU A 60 2.84 -0.95 0.50
C LEU A 60 2.95 -1.05 2.02
N LYS A 61 3.93 -1.81 2.48
CA LYS A 61 4.34 -1.82 3.90
C LYS A 61 4.71 -0.41 4.36
N GLY A 62 4.51 -0.13 5.64
CA GLY A 62 4.61 1.21 6.22
C GLY A 62 3.32 2.03 6.10
N SER A 63 2.31 1.54 5.37
CA SER A 63 0.99 2.18 5.31
C SER A 63 0.27 2.09 6.65
N HIS A 64 -0.26 3.21 7.12
CA HIS A 64 -1.07 3.31 8.32
C HIS A 64 -2.53 3.00 8.00
N ILE A 65 -3.00 1.88 8.54
CA ILE A 65 -4.36 1.39 8.38
C ILE A 65 -5.14 1.56 9.68
N GLU A 66 -6.46 1.59 9.55
CA GLU A 66 -7.36 1.54 10.69
C GLU A 66 -7.18 0.21 11.42
N THR A 67 -7.25 0.24 12.75
CA THR A 67 -7.24 -0.97 13.60
C THR A 67 -8.67 -1.42 13.89
N ILE A 68 -9.63 -0.49 13.92
CA ILE A 68 -11.04 -0.76 14.21
C ILE A 68 -11.84 -1.13 12.94
N ASP A 69 -12.18 -2.42 12.75
CA ASP A 69 -13.12 -2.85 11.72
C ASP A 69 -14.55 -2.31 11.94
N SER A 70 -15.18 -1.85 10.86
CA SER A 70 -16.63 -1.63 10.82
C SER A 70 -17.35 -2.95 10.61
N GLU A 71 -18.56 -3.07 11.16
CA GLU A 71 -19.48 -4.16 10.83
C GLU A 71 -19.83 -4.20 9.33
N SER A 72 -19.75 -3.07 8.63
CA SER A 72 -19.99 -2.96 7.19
C SER A 72 -18.80 -3.37 6.31
N ILE A 73 -17.71 -3.89 6.87
CA ILE A 73 -16.57 -4.35 6.07
C ILE A 73 -16.88 -5.72 5.46
N PRO A 74 -16.56 -5.97 4.17
CA PRO A 74 -16.73 -7.30 3.59
C PRO A 74 -15.85 -8.33 4.30
N SER A 75 -16.39 -9.54 4.51
CA SER A 75 -15.75 -10.63 5.24
C SER A 75 -14.34 -10.93 4.74
N GLY A 76 -14.15 -10.96 3.42
CA GLY A 76 -12.83 -11.20 2.81
C GLY A 76 -11.77 -10.19 3.23
N ILE A 77 -12.11 -8.90 3.36
CA ILE A 77 -11.16 -7.89 3.87
C ILE A 77 -10.86 -8.12 5.35
N LYS A 78 -11.86 -8.52 6.14
CA LYS A 78 -11.67 -8.86 7.56
C LYS A 78 -10.70 -10.04 7.72
N ASP A 79 -10.81 -11.05 6.87
CA ASP A 79 -9.88 -12.18 6.85
C ASP A 79 -8.46 -11.75 6.43
N ILE A 80 -8.32 -10.89 5.41
CA ILE A 80 -7.02 -10.36 5.01
C ILE A 80 -6.40 -9.54 6.15
N ARG A 81 -7.16 -8.64 6.80
CA ARG A 81 -6.68 -7.85 7.95
C ARG A 81 -6.26 -8.70 9.15
N LYS A 82 -6.90 -9.85 9.36
CA LYS A 82 -6.50 -10.81 10.40
C LYS A 82 -5.23 -11.59 10.05
N LYS A 83 -5.00 -11.84 8.76
CA LYS A 83 -3.82 -12.55 8.26
C LYS A 83 -2.61 -11.63 8.11
N SER A 84 -2.85 -10.37 7.78
CA SER A 84 -1.81 -9.38 7.57
C SER A 84 -1.16 -8.96 8.89
N GLN A 85 0.15 -8.75 8.84
CA GLN A 85 0.95 -8.27 9.94
C GLN A 85 0.78 -6.76 10.08
N VAL A 86 0.14 -6.35 11.17
CA VAL A 86 -0.11 -4.94 11.51
C VAL A 86 0.46 -4.68 12.89
N ASP A 87 1.21 -3.60 13.02
CA ASP A 87 1.81 -3.18 14.28
C ASP A 87 0.76 -2.65 15.28
N VAL A 88 1.12 -2.51 16.56
CA VAL A 88 0.27 -1.89 17.60
C VAL A 88 -0.18 -0.47 17.23
N ASN A 89 0.61 0.24 16.43
CA ASN A 89 0.29 1.57 15.92
C ASN A 89 -0.61 1.56 14.68
N GLY A 90 -1.04 0.40 14.18
CA GLY A 90 -1.82 0.29 12.95
C GLY A 90 -0.99 0.36 11.66
N ILE A 91 0.33 0.18 11.75
CA ILE A 91 1.23 0.24 10.59
C ILE A 91 1.37 -1.15 9.97
N LEU A 92 1.02 -1.26 8.69
CA LEU A 92 1.16 -2.48 7.91
C LEU A 92 2.64 -2.85 7.75
N GLN A 93 3.01 -4.10 8.06
CA GLN A 93 4.40 -4.57 8.01
C GLN A 93 4.72 -5.36 6.73
N GLU A 94 3.73 -5.61 5.89
CA GLU A 94 3.83 -6.41 4.67
C GLU A 94 3.21 -5.69 3.47
N ASP A 95 3.59 -6.08 2.26
CA ASP A 95 2.97 -5.59 1.03
C ASP A 95 1.78 -6.48 0.66
N VAL A 96 0.59 -5.90 0.48
CA VAL A 96 -0.65 -6.66 0.23
C VAL A 96 -1.21 -6.31 -1.14
N LEU A 97 -1.31 -7.32 -2.01
CA LEU A 97 -1.92 -7.20 -3.34
C LEU A 97 -3.45 -7.38 -3.28
N PHE A 98 -4.16 -6.44 -3.87
CA PHE A 98 -5.60 -6.46 -4.05
C PHE A 98 -5.97 -6.42 -5.53
N ARG A 99 -7.01 -7.14 -5.93
CA ARG A 99 -7.52 -7.13 -7.31
C ARG A 99 -8.36 -5.91 -7.66
N SER A 100 -8.68 -5.06 -6.69
CA SER A 100 -9.57 -3.91 -6.87
C SER A 100 -9.14 -2.75 -5.97
N PRO A 101 -9.24 -1.49 -6.45
CA PRO A 101 -8.86 -0.34 -5.65
C PRO A 101 -9.79 -0.16 -4.45
N SER A 102 -11.06 -0.54 -4.58
CA SER A 102 -12.04 -0.48 -3.49
C SER A 102 -11.70 -1.47 -2.37
N TYR A 103 -11.15 -2.64 -2.71
CA TYR A 103 -10.67 -3.60 -1.71
C TYR A 103 -9.46 -3.04 -0.95
N ALA A 104 -8.50 -2.46 -1.66
CA ALA A 104 -7.35 -1.80 -1.04
C ALA A 104 -7.79 -0.64 -0.12
N ALA A 105 -8.73 0.20 -0.56
CA ALA A 105 -9.23 1.31 0.27
C ALA A 105 -10.00 0.80 1.50
N ALA A 106 -10.85 -0.23 1.32
CA ALA A 106 -11.61 -0.83 2.42
C ALA A 106 -10.71 -1.48 3.46
N PHE A 107 -9.59 -2.08 3.03
CA PHE A 107 -8.56 -2.62 3.90
C PHE A 107 -7.92 -1.54 4.77
N VAL A 108 -7.52 -0.42 4.16
CA VAL A 108 -6.89 0.71 4.86
C VAL A 108 -7.85 1.40 5.82
N VAL A 109 -9.08 1.66 5.38
CA VAL A 109 -10.08 2.41 6.18
C VAL A 109 -10.79 1.51 7.21
N GLY A 110 -10.69 0.18 7.07
CA GLY A 110 -11.40 -0.76 7.92
C GLY A 110 -12.92 -0.65 7.76
N GLY A 111 -13.42 -0.37 6.56
CA GLY A 111 -14.85 -0.18 6.30
C GLY A 111 -15.17 0.00 4.83
N HIS A 112 -16.40 0.40 4.50
CA HIS A 112 -16.78 0.70 3.12
C HIS A 112 -16.11 1.99 2.64
N ALA A 113 -15.28 1.88 1.60
CA ALA A 113 -14.57 2.99 0.99
C ALA A 113 -14.64 2.87 -0.54
N ASN A 114 -14.81 4.00 -1.21
CA ASN A 114 -14.79 4.04 -2.67
C ASN A 114 -13.35 4.27 -3.12
N GLY A 115 -12.68 3.19 -3.55
CA GLY A 115 -11.27 3.24 -3.95
C GLY A 115 -11.02 4.23 -5.09
N LEU A 116 -11.96 4.37 -6.03
CA LEU A 116 -11.80 5.27 -7.16
C LEU A 116 -11.68 6.75 -6.76
N THR A 117 -12.25 7.13 -5.61
CA THR A 117 -12.24 8.52 -5.12
C THR A 117 -11.32 8.74 -3.93
N GLU A 118 -11.07 7.70 -3.13
CA GLU A 118 -10.19 7.76 -1.96
C GLU A 118 -8.71 7.75 -2.36
N TRP A 119 -8.37 6.96 -3.39
CA TRP A 119 -7.02 6.92 -3.93
C TRP A 119 -6.76 8.13 -4.80
N LYS A 120 -5.72 8.88 -4.47
CA LYS A 120 -5.27 10.06 -5.22
C LYS A 120 -3.83 9.88 -5.65
N ALA A 121 -3.51 10.23 -6.89
CA ALA A 121 -2.13 10.27 -7.31
C ALA A 121 -1.40 11.50 -6.74
N GLU A 122 -0.08 11.55 -6.93
CA GLU A 122 0.76 12.67 -6.47
C GLU A 122 0.32 14.03 -7.05
N ASN A 123 -0.29 14.02 -8.24
CA ASN A 123 -0.87 15.19 -8.90
C ASN A 123 -2.21 15.67 -8.28
N GLY A 124 -2.70 15.01 -7.24
CA GLY A 124 -3.97 15.32 -6.58
C GLY A 124 -5.23 14.81 -7.30
N LYS A 125 -5.09 14.18 -8.47
CA LYS A 125 -6.20 13.57 -9.21
C LYS A 125 -6.61 12.27 -8.55
N THR A 126 -7.91 12.01 -8.54
CA THR A 126 -8.45 10.73 -8.06
C THR A 126 -8.22 9.63 -9.10
N LEU A 127 -8.17 8.38 -8.65
CA LEU A 127 -8.03 7.22 -9.55
C LEU A 127 -9.11 7.23 -10.64
N LYS A 128 -10.35 7.61 -10.30
CA LYS A 128 -11.46 7.77 -11.25
C LYS A 128 -11.11 8.71 -12.42
N GLU A 129 -10.50 9.85 -12.13
CA GLU A 129 -10.11 10.82 -13.15
C GLU A 129 -8.96 10.29 -14.01
N ILE A 130 -8.04 9.55 -13.41
CA ILE A 130 -6.89 8.98 -14.12
C ILE A 130 -7.36 7.92 -15.11
N GLU A 131 -8.25 7.02 -14.70
CA GLU A 131 -8.84 6.02 -15.61
C GLU A 131 -9.64 6.68 -16.74
N HIS A 132 -10.42 7.71 -16.43
CA HIS A 132 -11.19 8.43 -17.46
C HIS A 132 -10.30 9.14 -18.49
N ILE A 133 -9.17 9.71 -18.06
CA ILE A 133 -8.20 10.36 -18.97
C ILE A 133 -7.54 9.31 -19.87
N HIS A 134 -7.21 8.14 -19.31
CA HIS A 134 -6.64 7.03 -20.08
C HIS A 134 -7.62 6.55 -21.16
N GLU A 135 -8.89 6.32 -20.79
CA GLU A 135 -9.94 5.85 -21.70
C GLU A 135 -10.31 6.87 -22.80
N SER A 136 -10.07 8.17 -22.57
CA SER A 136 -10.37 9.23 -23.56
C SER A 136 -9.26 9.44 -24.61
N THR A 137 -8.11 8.77 -24.47
CA THR A 137 -6.94 8.95 -25.34
C THR A 137 -6.73 7.77 -26.31
N GLU A 138 -7.52 6.70 -26.17
CA GLU A 138 -7.58 5.55 -27.10
C GLU A 138 -8.69 5.71 -28.14
#